data_AF-A0A1B6LPE7-F1
#
_entry.id   AF-A0A1B6LPE7-F1
#
_cell.length_a   1.000
_cell.length_b   1.000
_cell.length_c   1.000
_cell.angle_alpha   90.00
_cell.angle_beta   90.00
_cell.angle_gamma   90.00
#
_symmetry.space_group_name_H-M   'P 1'
#
loop_
_entity.id
_entity.type
_entity.pdbx_description
1 polymer ?
#
loop_
_entity_poly.entity_id
_entity_poly.type
_entity_poly.pdbx_seq_one_letter_code
_entity_poly.pdbx_strand_id
1 'polypeptide(L)'
;ANTWLSRWTADRSATVNGTQDLDKRNFYLQMYFAFGLVQVVTVVVGTLMLTISTVLAAGRIHESILSNILRCPVSFFDTTPRGRIINRFGKDIDIVDNMLPNSLRMAQNAFATIFGTILVIMWSTPLFAIAFVPIILAYYYIQKIYFTTYCQIKRIESVTRSPIYSHFSETLSGASSIRAYKVEKRFTNMLQELVDTNQVCLFPSSISNRWLGIRLETIAN
;
A
#
# COMPACT_ATOMS: atom_id res chain seq x y z
N ALA A 1 1.28 8.26 -23.90
CA ALA A 1 2.67 7.84 -24.14
C ALA A 1 3.23 8.62 -25.33
N ASN A 2 4.41 9.22 -25.15
CA ASN A 2 5.30 9.78 -26.17
C ASN A 2 4.69 10.70 -27.26
N THR A 3 4.02 11.78 -26.86
CA THR A 3 3.61 12.86 -27.77
C THR A 3 4.80 13.43 -28.56
N TRP A 4 5.99 13.48 -27.93
CA TRP A 4 7.23 13.89 -28.58
C TRP A 4 7.69 12.90 -29.66
N LEU A 5 7.65 11.59 -29.37
CA LEU A 5 7.99 10.56 -30.37
C LEU A 5 6.98 10.56 -31.52
N SER A 6 5.69 10.75 -31.20
CA SER A 6 4.64 10.91 -32.22
C SER A 6 4.91 12.11 -33.12
N ARG A 7 5.32 13.26 -32.55
CA ARG A 7 5.72 14.44 -33.33
C ARG A 7 6.95 14.18 -34.20
N TRP A 8 7.97 13.50 -33.67
CA TRP A 8 9.13 13.11 -34.46
C TRP A 8 8.75 12.17 -35.62
N THR A 9 7.96 11.13 -35.35
CA THR A 9 7.53 10.17 -36.39
C THR A 9 6.57 10.77 -37.41
N ALA A 10 5.84 11.83 -37.05
CA ALA A 10 4.88 12.51 -37.94
C ALA A 10 5.53 13.65 -38.76
N ASP A 11 6.77 14.03 -38.46
CA ASP A 11 7.46 15.13 -39.12
C ASP A 11 7.95 14.71 -40.52
N ARG A 12 7.13 14.97 -41.54
CA ARG A 12 7.46 14.71 -42.96
C ARG A 12 8.62 15.55 -43.47
N SER A 13 9.03 16.60 -42.74
CA SER A 13 10.18 17.45 -43.12
C SER A 13 11.54 16.83 -42.76
N ALA A 14 11.54 15.69 -42.05
CA ALA A 14 12.75 14.93 -41.72
C ALA A 14 13.21 14.00 -42.86
N THR A 15 12.43 13.89 -43.94
CA THR A 15 12.76 13.07 -45.12
C THR A 15 12.78 13.96 -46.35
N VAL A 16 13.96 14.25 -46.89
CA VAL A 16 14.13 15.03 -48.13
C VAL A 16 14.65 14.06 -49.19
N ASN A 17 13.93 13.85 -50.29
CA ASN A 17 14.32 12.96 -51.40
C ASN A 17 14.65 11.50 -51.00
N GLY A 18 13.95 10.94 -50.01
CA GLY A 18 14.15 9.54 -49.59
C GLY A 18 15.36 9.30 -48.69
N THR A 19 16.17 10.33 -48.42
CA THR A 19 17.21 10.33 -47.39
C THR A 19 16.71 11.07 -46.14
N GLN A 20 16.97 10.50 -44.96
CA GLN A 20 16.66 11.16 -43.70
C GLN A 20 17.64 12.30 -43.44
N ASP A 21 17.13 13.46 -43.08
CA ASP A 21 17.92 14.61 -42.65
C ASP A 21 18.59 14.28 -41.31
N LEU A 22 19.92 14.11 -41.35
CA LEU A 22 20.72 13.61 -40.23
C LEU A 22 20.69 14.57 -39.03
N ASP A 23 20.61 15.87 -39.29
CA ASP A 23 20.66 16.91 -38.25
C ASP A 23 19.37 16.93 -37.41
N LYS A 24 18.21 16.87 -38.07
CA LYS A 24 16.91 16.79 -37.39
C LYS A 24 16.77 15.49 -36.60
N ARG A 25 17.20 14.35 -37.18
CA ARG A 25 17.20 13.06 -36.49
C ARG A 25 18.05 13.10 -35.22
N ASN A 26 19.26 13.64 -35.32
CA ASN A 26 20.17 13.76 -34.18
C ASN A 26 19.59 14.68 -33.09
N PHE A 27 18.92 15.77 -33.47
CA PHE A 27 18.24 16.66 -32.52
C PHE A 27 17.13 15.94 -31.72
N TYR A 28 16.23 15.22 -32.40
CA TYR A 28 15.16 14.47 -31.72
C TYR A 28 15.70 13.36 -30.81
N LEU A 29 16.77 12.67 -31.23
CA LEU A 29 17.44 11.65 -30.42
C LEU A 29 18.13 12.25 -29.18
N GLN A 30 18.82 13.38 -29.33
CA GLN A 30 19.44 14.09 -28.20
C GLN A 30 18.40 14.53 -27.18
N MET A 31 17.25 15.05 -27.62
CA MET A 31 16.16 15.45 -26.73
C MET A 31 15.55 14.25 -25.99
N TYR A 32 15.35 13.13 -26.69
CA TYR A 32 14.84 11.90 -26.07
C TYR A 32 15.82 11.36 -25.02
N PHE A 33 17.11 11.37 -25.34
CA PHE A 33 18.16 11.00 -24.38
C PHE A 33 18.18 11.93 -23.16
N ALA A 34 18.05 13.25 -23.37
CA ALA A 34 17.97 14.22 -22.28
C ALA A 34 16.76 13.96 -21.36
N PHE A 35 15.58 13.68 -21.91
CA PHE A 35 14.41 13.29 -21.11
C PHE A 35 14.64 12.00 -20.31
N GLY A 36 15.27 11.00 -20.93
CA GLY A 36 15.65 9.76 -20.24
C GLY A 36 16.60 10.01 -19.08
N LEU A 37 17.62 10.85 -19.26
CA LEU A 37 18.54 11.23 -18.18
C LEU A 37 17.81 11.97 -17.05
N VAL A 38 16.96 12.94 -17.36
CA VAL A 38 16.18 13.67 -16.36
C VAL A 38 15.27 12.71 -15.58
N GLN A 39 14.64 11.75 -16.25
CA GLN A 39 13.82 10.72 -15.61
C GLN A 39 14.65 9.88 -14.64
N VAL A 40 15.80 9.36 -15.07
CA VAL A 40 16.68 8.55 -14.22
C VAL A 40 17.14 9.34 -12.99
N VAL A 41 17.61 10.57 -13.19
CA VAL A 41 18.05 11.44 -12.09
C VAL A 41 16.90 11.71 -11.11
N THR A 42 15.71 12.04 -11.62
CA THR A 42 14.54 12.32 -10.78
C THR A 42 14.12 11.09 -9.97
N VAL A 43 14.13 9.90 -10.57
CA VAL A 43 13.80 8.65 -9.86
C VAL A 43 14.84 8.32 -8.79
N VAL A 44 16.13 8.47 -9.09
CA VAL A 44 17.21 8.21 -8.13
C VAL A 44 17.12 9.18 -6.96
N VAL A 45 17.03 10.49 -7.24
CA VAL A 45 16.90 11.53 -6.21
C VAL A 45 15.65 11.31 -5.37
N GLY A 46 14.49 11.07 -6.00
CA GLY A 46 13.24 10.82 -5.28
C GLY A 46 13.29 9.58 -4.39
N THR A 47 13.90 8.49 -4.87
CA THR A 47 14.05 7.25 -4.09
C THR A 47 15.00 7.43 -2.90
N LEU A 48 16.12 8.14 -3.11
CA LEU A 48 17.07 8.44 -2.03
C LEU A 48 16.42 9.36 -0.99
N MET A 49 15.73 10.42 -1.42
CA MET A 49 15.03 11.35 -0.54
C MET A 49 13.97 10.64 0.31
N LEU A 50 13.16 9.77 -0.30
CA LEU A 50 12.15 9.01 0.43
C LEU A 50 12.81 8.08 1.45
N THR A 51 13.85 7.35 1.04
CA THR A 51 14.55 6.39 1.92
C THR A 51 15.18 7.09 3.12
N ILE A 52 15.93 8.17 2.89
CA ILE A 52 16.54 8.98 3.95
C ILE A 52 15.46 9.54 4.88
N SER A 53 14.38 10.09 4.32
CA SER A 53 13.27 10.64 5.11
C SER A 53 12.62 9.60 5.99
N THR A 54 12.38 8.38 5.49
CA THR A 54 11.80 7.30 6.28
C THR A 54 12.72 6.81 7.40
N VAL A 55 14.03 6.70 7.16
CA VAL A 55 14.99 6.30 8.19
C VAL A 55 15.09 7.36 9.29
N LEU A 56 15.15 8.65 8.91
CA LEU A 56 15.15 9.75 9.88
C LEU A 56 13.84 9.81 10.68
N ALA A 57 12.69 9.59 10.03
CA ALA A 57 11.40 9.56 10.69
C ALA A 57 11.29 8.38 11.67
N ALA A 58 11.72 7.18 11.27
CA ALA A 58 11.79 6.00 12.13
C ALA A 58 12.63 6.26 13.38
N GLY A 59 13.84 6.81 13.22
CA GLY A 59 14.73 7.17 14.33
C GLY A 59 14.08 8.16 15.31
N ARG A 60 13.43 9.21 14.79
CA ARG A 60 12.72 10.20 15.61
C ARG A 60 11.52 9.58 16.35
N ILE A 61 10.78 8.68 15.72
CA ILE A 61 9.66 7.98 16.35
C ILE A 61 10.18 7.10 17.48
N HIS A 62 11.24 6.32 17.25
CA HIS A 62 11.84 5.48 18.27
C HIS A 62 12.35 6.31 19.46
N GLU A 63 13.10 7.38 19.21
CA GLU A 63 13.61 8.29 20.25
C GLU A 63 12.48 8.94 21.05
N SER A 64 11.42 9.41 20.36
CA SER A 64 10.24 10.00 21.01
C SER A 64 9.53 9.00 21.92
N ILE A 65 9.29 7.77 21.44
CA ILE A 65 8.65 6.73 22.26
C ILE A 65 9.53 6.37 23.47
N LEU A 66 10.85 6.25 23.27
CA LEU A 66 11.80 5.95 24.33
C LEU A 66 11.86 7.07 25.40
N SER A 67 11.96 8.33 24.98
CA SER A 67 11.96 9.46 25.90
C SER A 67 10.65 9.55 26.68
N ASN A 68 9.52 9.30 26.03
CA ASN A 68 8.21 9.36 26.69
C ASN A 68 8.02 8.23 27.69
N ILE A 69 8.42 6.99 27.36
CA ILE A 69 8.26 5.85 28.29
C ILE A 69 9.14 6.00 29.54
N LEU A 70 10.35 6.54 29.40
CA LEU A 70 11.26 6.77 30.53
C LEU A 70 10.76 7.86 31.49
N ARG A 71 9.86 8.75 31.02
CA ARG A 71 9.26 9.83 31.82
C ARG A 71 7.88 9.46 32.37
N CYS A 72 7.36 8.27 32.07
CA CYS A 72 6.07 7.83 32.58
C CYS A 72 6.15 7.56 34.10
N PRO A 73 5.08 7.89 34.87
CA PRO A 73 5.02 7.55 36.28
C PRO A 73 4.97 6.04 36.48
N VAL A 74 5.40 5.56 37.66
CA VAL A 74 5.39 4.13 38.01
C VAL A 74 4.00 3.51 37.85
N SER A 75 2.94 4.28 38.14
CA SER A 75 1.54 3.84 37.96
C SER A 75 1.20 3.41 36.53
N PHE A 76 1.87 3.95 35.51
CA PHE A 76 1.71 3.51 34.13
C PHE A 76 2.20 2.07 33.93
N PHE A 77 3.32 1.71 34.57
CA PHE A 77 3.92 0.38 34.49
C PHE A 77 3.14 -0.66 35.30
N ASP A 78 2.47 -0.24 36.36
CA ASP A 78 1.61 -1.13 37.16
C ASP A 78 0.27 -1.44 36.45
N THR A 79 -0.27 -0.46 35.71
CA THR A 79 -1.56 -0.60 35.02
C THR A 79 -1.42 -1.18 33.60
N THR A 80 -0.27 -0.98 32.95
CA THR A 80 -0.06 -1.41 31.57
C THR A 80 0.67 -2.75 31.51
N PRO A 81 0.12 -3.78 30.85
CA PRO A 81 0.83 -5.05 30.72
C PRO A 81 2.17 -4.87 29.99
N ARG A 82 3.25 -5.36 30.61
CA ARG A 82 4.62 -5.37 30.04
C ARG A 82 4.67 -5.87 28.59
N GLY A 83 3.86 -6.85 28.23
CA GLY A 83 3.77 -7.37 26.85
C GLY A 83 3.28 -6.33 25.82
N ARG A 84 2.42 -5.38 26.22
CA ARG A 84 1.96 -4.29 25.32
C ARG A 84 3.10 -3.33 24.98
N ILE A 85 3.95 -3.02 25.97
CA ILE A 85 5.12 -2.16 25.77
C ILE A 85 6.12 -2.85 24.83
N ILE A 86 6.41 -4.13 25.08
CA ILE A 86 7.29 -4.94 24.22
C ILE A 86 6.76 -5.04 22.79
N ASN A 87 5.46 -5.30 22.60
CA ASN A 87 4.88 -5.39 21.26
C ASN A 87 4.99 -4.05 20.49
N ARG A 88 4.92 -2.92 21.21
CA ARG A 88 5.08 -1.58 20.61
C ARG A 88 6.52 -1.30 20.19
N PHE A 89 7.51 -1.69 21.00
CA PHE A 89 8.93 -1.55 20.64
C PHE A 89 9.42 -2.59 19.64
N GLY A 90 8.76 -3.76 19.56
CA GLY A 90 9.10 -4.81 18.61
C GLY A 90 8.31 -4.68 17.31
N LYS A 91 7.05 -5.13 17.34
CA LYS A 91 6.23 -5.28 16.15
C LYS A 91 5.83 -3.95 15.51
N ASP A 92 5.44 -2.96 16.31
CA ASP A 92 4.97 -1.69 15.74
C ASP A 92 6.15 -0.89 15.15
N ILE A 93 7.33 -0.94 15.76
CA ILE A 93 8.55 -0.33 15.20
C ILE A 93 9.01 -1.06 13.94
N ASP A 94 8.96 -2.40 13.92
CA ASP A 94 9.25 -3.17 12.69
C ASP A 94 8.34 -2.77 11.51
N ILE A 95 7.06 -2.50 11.77
CA ILE A 95 6.13 -1.99 10.74
C ILE A 95 6.58 -0.62 10.23
N VAL A 96 7.02 0.29 11.10
CA VAL A 96 7.50 1.63 10.74
C VAL A 96 8.80 1.56 9.93
N ASP A 97 9.68 0.63 10.29
CA ASP A 97 11.00 0.49 9.67
C ASP A 97 10.94 -0.21 8.31
N ASN A 98 10.11 -1.26 8.18
CA ASN A 98 10.14 -2.14 7.02
C ASN A 98 8.90 -2.03 6.12
N MET A 99 7.69 -2.06 6.69
CA MET A 99 6.45 -2.04 5.88
C MET A 99 6.11 -0.64 5.38
N LEU A 100 6.18 0.38 6.25
CA LEU A 100 5.76 1.74 5.94
C LEU A 100 6.52 2.37 4.76
N PRO A 101 7.86 2.25 4.65
CA PRO A 101 8.60 2.84 3.54
C PRO A 101 8.24 2.17 2.20
N ASN A 102 8.01 0.86 2.22
CA ASN A 102 7.59 0.14 1.02
C ASN A 102 6.19 0.57 0.56
N SER A 103 5.24 0.69 1.50
CA SER A 103 3.89 1.20 1.21
C SER A 103 3.90 2.62 0.66
N LEU A 104 4.72 3.52 1.25
CA LEU A 104 4.87 4.89 0.77
C LEU A 104 5.44 4.96 -0.65
N ARG A 105 6.46 4.15 -0.95
CA ARG A 105 7.06 4.05 -2.29
C ARG A 105 6.05 3.58 -3.34
N MET A 106 5.28 2.53 -3.01
CA MET A 106 4.22 2.03 -3.89
C MET A 106 3.14 3.08 -4.11
N ALA A 107 2.72 3.79 -3.06
CA ALA A 107 1.75 4.87 -3.16
C ALA A 107 2.27 6.01 -4.05
N GLN A 108 3.50 6.48 -3.83
CA GLN A 108 4.12 7.53 -4.64
C GLN A 108 4.16 7.16 -6.12
N ASN A 109 4.57 5.94 -6.45
CA ASN A 109 4.62 5.46 -7.84
C ASN A 109 3.22 5.38 -8.45
N ALA A 110 2.23 4.89 -7.71
CA ALA A 110 0.84 4.84 -8.17
C ALA A 110 0.28 6.25 -8.43
N PHE A 111 0.46 7.19 -7.49
CA PHE A 111 0.03 8.58 -7.66
C PHE A 111 0.71 9.25 -8.85
N ALA A 112 2.03 9.10 -9.00
CA ALA A 112 2.76 9.67 -10.12
C ALA A 112 2.29 9.09 -11.47
N THR A 113 2.02 7.79 -11.52
CA THR A 113 1.52 7.12 -12.73
C THR A 113 0.12 7.61 -13.09
N ILE A 114 -0.82 7.62 -12.14
CA ILE A 114 -2.20 8.08 -12.36
C ILE A 114 -2.22 9.54 -12.78
N PHE A 115 -1.47 10.40 -12.09
CA PHE A 115 -1.41 11.82 -12.43
C PHE A 115 -0.79 12.04 -13.82
N GLY A 116 0.31 11.33 -14.13
CA GLY A 116 0.96 11.40 -15.43
C GLY A 116 0.06 10.94 -16.57
N THR A 117 -0.69 9.85 -16.40
CA THR A 117 -1.61 9.37 -17.44
C THR A 117 -2.77 10.34 -17.67
N ILE A 118 -3.35 10.89 -16.60
CA ILE A 118 -4.43 11.89 -16.69
C ILE A 118 -3.95 13.14 -17.43
N LEU A 119 -2.77 13.68 -17.09
CA LEU A 119 -2.21 14.85 -17.76
C LEU A 119 -2.00 14.60 -19.26
N VAL A 120 -1.46 13.44 -19.62
CA VAL A 120 -1.23 13.08 -21.03
C VAL A 120 -2.54 12.96 -21.80
N ILE A 121 -3.58 12.37 -21.21
CA ILE A 121 -4.90 12.24 -21.84
C ILE A 121 -5.54 13.63 -22.03
N MET A 122 -5.53 14.47 -21.00
CA MET A 122 -6.09 15.82 -21.08
C MET A 122 -5.36 16.69 -22.11
N TRP A 123 -4.03 16.56 -22.23
CA TRP A 123 -3.26 17.26 -23.24
C TRP A 123 -3.55 16.75 -24.66
N SER A 124 -3.72 15.44 -24.83
CA SER A 124 -3.97 14.83 -26.14
C SER A 124 -5.38 15.10 -26.65
N THR A 125 -6.39 15.04 -25.78
CA THR A 125 -7.80 15.15 -26.14
C THR A 125 -8.54 16.00 -25.11
N PRO A 126 -8.49 17.35 -25.20
CA PRO A 126 -9.05 18.24 -24.18
C PRO A 126 -10.56 18.11 -24.02
N LEU A 127 -11.29 17.75 -25.08
CA LEU A 127 -12.73 17.47 -25.02
C LEU A 127 -13.08 16.29 -24.09
N PHE A 128 -12.14 15.36 -23.87
CA PHE A 128 -12.32 14.23 -22.96
C PHE A 128 -12.36 14.65 -21.48
N ALA A 129 -11.94 15.88 -21.15
CA ALA A 129 -12.01 16.40 -19.79
C ALA A 129 -13.44 16.45 -19.24
N ILE A 130 -14.44 16.66 -20.12
CA ILE A 130 -15.86 16.67 -19.73
C ILE A 130 -16.30 15.25 -19.31
N ALA A 131 -15.85 14.22 -20.02
CA ALA A 131 -16.13 12.83 -19.67
C ALA A 131 -15.38 12.36 -18.40
N PHE A 132 -14.29 13.04 -18.03
CA PHE A 132 -13.51 12.72 -16.84
C PHE A 132 -14.24 13.05 -15.53
N VAL A 133 -15.05 14.11 -15.52
CA VAL A 133 -15.83 14.56 -14.35
C VAL A 133 -16.78 13.46 -13.82
N PRO A 134 -17.66 12.83 -14.62
CA PRO A 134 -18.52 11.76 -14.14
C PRO A 134 -17.75 10.51 -13.74
N ILE A 135 -16.61 10.21 -14.39
CA ILE A 135 -15.74 9.07 -14.03
C ILE A 135 -15.13 9.26 -12.64
N ILE A 136 -14.58 10.45 -12.33
CA ILE A 136 -14.06 10.76 -10.99
C ILE A 136 -15.16 10.64 -9.95
N LEU A 137 -16.36 11.17 -10.25
CA LEU A 137 -17.49 11.11 -9.33
C LEU A 137 -17.87 9.65 -9.03
N ALA A 138 -18.02 8.81 -10.06
CA ALA A 138 -18.30 7.38 -9.90
C ALA A 138 -17.21 6.67 -9.09
N TYR A 139 -15.93 6.94 -9.39
CA TYR A 139 -14.80 6.40 -8.65
C TYR A 139 -14.84 6.81 -7.17
N TYR A 140 -15.10 8.08 -6.88
CA TYR A 140 -15.22 8.59 -5.51
C TYR A 140 -16.32 7.87 -4.72
N TYR A 141 -17.50 7.67 -5.31
CA TYR A 141 -18.59 6.94 -4.65
C TYR A 141 -18.22 5.47 -4.38
N ILE A 142 -17.66 4.77 -5.38
CA ILE A 142 -17.22 3.37 -5.24
C ILE A 142 -16.15 3.26 -4.15
N GLN A 143 -15.15 4.15 -4.18
CA GLN A 143 -14.06 4.14 -3.21
C GLN A 143 -14.55 4.45 -1.79
N LYS A 144 -15.51 5.37 -1.62
CA LYS A 144 -16.12 5.68 -0.33
C LYS A 144 -16.82 4.46 0.28
N ILE A 145 -17.61 3.76 -0.53
CA ILE A 145 -18.31 2.54 -0.09
C ILE A 145 -17.31 1.44 0.24
N TYR A 146 -16.33 1.22 -0.64
CA TYR A 146 -15.29 0.23 -0.45
C TYR A 146 -14.51 0.49 0.84
N PHE A 147 -13.99 1.71 1.04
CA PHE A 147 -13.15 2.03 2.19
C PHE A 147 -13.90 1.84 3.51
N THR A 148 -15.14 2.34 3.58
CA THR A 148 -15.99 2.17 4.77
C THR A 148 -16.22 0.68 5.06
N THR A 149 -16.56 -0.10 4.05
CA THR A 149 -16.84 -1.54 4.19
C THR A 149 -15.58 -2.33 4.56
N TYR A 150 -14.47 -2.06 3.88
CA TYR A 150 -13.18 -2.72 4.09
C TYR A 150 -12.66 -2.48 5.50
N CYS A 151 -12.75 -1.25 6.02
CA CYS A 151 -12.39 -0.95 7.40
C CYS A 151 -13.21 -1.76 8.42
N GLN A 152 -14.52 -1.91 8.21
CA GLN A 152 -15.35 -2.72 9.11
C GLN A 152 -14.99 -4.21 9.02
N ILE A 153 -14.78 -4.75 7.81
CA ILE A 153 -14.33 -6.13 7.63
C ILE A 153 -13.00 -6.37 8.35
N LYS A 154 -12.02 -5.48 8.17
CA LYS A 154 -10.72 -5.56 8.85
C LYS A 154 -10.82 -5.47 10.36
N ARG A 155 -11.75 -4.65 10.87
CA ARG A 155 -12.03 -4.56 12.31
C ARG A 155 -12.58 -5.88 12.84
N ILE A 156 -13.56 -6.47 12.16
CA ILE A 156 -14.17 -7.75 12.54
C ILE A 156 -13.11 -8.86 12.51
N GLU A 157 -12.32 -8.95 11.43
CA GLU A 157 -11.20 -9.89 11.29
C GLU A 157 -10.20 -9.77 12.46
N SER A 158 -9.86 -8.55 12.86
CA SER A 158 -8.95 -8.34 13.99
C SER A 158 -9.54 -8.79 15.33
N VAL A 159 -10.85 -8.60 15.53
CA VAL A 159 -11.55 -8.97 16.78
C VAL A 159 -11.71 -10.48 16.87
N THR A 160 -12.10 -11.16 15.80
CA THR A 160 -12.29 -12.64 15.78
C THR A 160 -10.98 -13.41 15.86
N ARG A 161 -9.86 -12.78 15.47
CA ARG A 161 -8.53 -13.40 15.58
C ARG A 161 -7.99 -13.46 17.03
N SER A 162 -8.37 -12.52 17.90
CA SER A 162 -7.82 -12.46 19.28
C SER A 162 -8.15 -13.70 20.13
N PRO A 163 -9.40 -14.20 20.17
CA PRO A 163 -9.77 -15.39 20.94
C PRO A 163 -8.94 -16.64 20.59
N ILE A 164 -8.54 -16.80 19.33
CA ILE A 164 -7.71 -17.94 18.89
C ILE A 164 -6.37 -17.94 19.64
N TYR A 165 -5.70 -16.79 19.69
CA TYR A 165 -4.42 -16.67 20.40
C TYR A 165 -4.58 -16.86 21.91
N SER A 166 -5.66 -16.33 22.49
CA SER A 166 -5.97 -16.51 23.92
C SER A 166 -6.22 -17.98 24.27
N HIS A 167 -7.07 -18.67 23.51
CA HIS A 167 -7.36 -20.10 23.72
C HIS A 167 -6.11 -20.97 23.52
N PHE A 168 -5.28 -20.65 22.53
CA PHE A 168 -4.00 -21.33 22.33
C PHE A 168 -3.03 -21.15 23.51
N SER A 169 -2.93 -19.93 24.04
CA SER A 169 -2.11 -19.63 25.23
C SER A 169 -2.61 -20.36 26.48
N GLU A 170 -3.92 -20.44 26.67
CA GLU A 170 -4.55 -21.18 27.78
C GLU A 170 -4.30 -22.69 27.65
N THR A 171 -4.44 -23.24 26.44
CA THR A 171 -4.16 -24.64 26.15
C THR A 171 -2.69 -25.00 26.43
N LEU A 172 -1.75 -24.12 26.06
CA LEU A 172 -0.33 -24.33 26.31
C LEU A 172 0.00 -24.35 27.81
N SER A 173 -0.60 -23.43 28.57
CA SER A 173 -0.40 -23.33 30.02
C SER A 173 -1.07 -24.48 30.79
N GLY A 174 -2.23 -24.95 30.31
CA GLY A 174 -3.02 -26.04 30.91
C GLY A 174 -2.76 -27.43 30.32
N ALA A 175 -1.71 -27.62 29.50
CA ALA A 175 -1.52 -28.83 28.71
C ALA A 175 -1.39 -30.13 29.54
N SER A 176 -0.85 -30.04 30.77
CA SER A 176 -0.79 -31.17 31.69
C SER A 176 -2.18 -31.58 32.20
N SER A 177 -2.99 -30.60 32.61
CA SER A 177 -4.36 -30.83 33.09
C SER A 177 -5.27 -31.37 31.99
N ILE A 178 -5.21 -30.80 30.78
CA ILE A 178 -6.02 -31.25 29.63
C ILE A 178 -5.75 -32.73 29.31
N ARG A 179 -4.48 -33.14 29.31
CA ARG A 179 -4.08 -34.53 29.09
C ARG A 179 -4.47 -35.45 30.26
N ALA A 180 -4.34 -34.97 31.49
CA ALA A 180 -4.74 -35.75 32.67
C ALA A 180 -6.24 -36.07 32.67
N TYR A 181 -7.08 -35.12 32.25
CA TYR A 181 -8.53 -35.31 32.16
C TYR A 181 -9.00 -35.92 30.83
N LYS A 182 -8.10 -36.18 29.87
CA LYS A 182 -8.40 -36.74 28.53
C LYS A 182 -9.48 -35.95 27.76
N VAL A 183 -9.42 -34.62 27.84
CA VAL A 183 -10.37 -33.69 27.20
C VAL A 183 -9.78 -32.97 25.98
N GLU A 184 -8.73 -33.52 25.36
CA GLU A 184 -8.01 -32.92 24.23
C GLU A 184 -8.97 -32.63 23.07
N LYS A 185 -9.83 -33.60 22.71
CA LYS A 185 -10.77 -33.47 21.59
C LYS A 185 -11.73 -32.29 21.76
N ARG A 186 -12.15 -31.99 22.99
CA ARG A 186 -13.02 -30.84 23.29
C ARG A 186 -12.30 -29.53 23.01
N PHE A 187 -11.06 -29.38 23.47
CA PHE A 187 -10.24 -28.20 23.22
C PHE A 187 -9.90 -28.05 21.74
N THR A 188 -9.61 -29.14 21.03
CA THR A 188 -9.37 -29.11 19.58
C THR A 188 -10.61 -28.65 18.81
N ASN A 189 -11.79 -29.19 19.13
CA ASN A 189 -13.04 -28.77 18.49
C ASN A 189 -13.35 -27.29 18.74
N MET A 190 -13.13 -26.81 19.97
CA MET A 190 -13.32 -25.40 20.32
C MET A 190 -12.36 -24.49 19.55
N LEU A 191 -11.08 -24.88 19.43
CA LEU A 191 -10.12 -24.15 18.61
C LEU A 191 -10.55 -24.11 17.14
N GLN A 192 -11.03 -25.23 16.61
CA GLN A 192 -11.51 -25.31 15.22
C GLN A 192 -12.70 -24.37 14.99
N GLU A 193 -13.66 -24.30 15.89
CA GLU A 193 -14.81 -23.36 15.80
C GLU A 193 -14.37 -21.89 15.80
N LEU A 194 -13.38 -21.54 16.64
CA LEU A 194 -12.80 -20.19 16.65
C LEU A 194 -12.08 -19.86 15.35
N VAL A 195 -11.33 -20.82 14.79
CA VAL A 195 -10.65 -20.66 13.50
C VAL A 195 -11.66 -20.54 12.35
N ASP A 196 -12.70 -21.37 12.33
CA ASP A 196 -13.76 -21.32 11.34
C ASP A 196 -14.49 -19.97 11.37
N THR A 197 -14.80 -19.44 12.56
CA THR A 197 -15.38 -18.11 12.73
C THR A 197 -14.50 -17.01 12.14
N ASN A 198 -13.18 -17.06 12.38
CA ASN A 198 -12.24 -16.11 11.79
C ASN A 198 -12.15 -16.26 10.26
N GLN A 199 -12.13 -17.50 9.76
CA GLN A 199 -12.06 -17.77 8.32
C GLN A 199 -13.28 -17.22 7.58
N VAL A 200 -14.48 -17.33 8.16
CA VAL A 200 -15.71 -16.72 7.63
C VAL A 200 -15.58 -15.19 7.52
N CYS A 201 -14.81 -14.53 8.39
CA CYS A 201 -14.54 -13.09 8.31
C CYS A 201 -13.42 -12.72 7.31
N LEU A 202 -12.41 -13.59 7.16
CA LEU A 202 -11.31 -13.39 6.21
C LEU A 202 -11.77 -13.45 4.76
N PHE A 203 -12.70 -14.35 4.44
CA PHE A 203 -13.18 -14.55 3.07
C PHE A 203 -13.82 -13.30 2.43
N PRO A 204 -14.73 -12.56 3.11
CA PRO A 204 -15.23 -11.26 2.65
C PRO A 204 -14.14 -10.21 2.37
N SER A 205 -13.04 -10.23 3.10
CA SER A 205 -11.91 -9.31 2.89
C SER A 205 -11.29 -9.52 1.51
N SER A 206 -11.08 -10.79 1.13
CA SER A 206 -10.59 -11.18 -0.19
C SER A 206 -11.59 -10.86 -1.30
N ILE A 207 -12.88 -11.12 -1.09
CA ILE A 207 -13.93 -10.78 -2.06
C ILE A 207 -14.03 -9.27 -2.26
N SER A 208 -13.96 -8.48 -1.19
CA SER A 208 -14.04 -7.01 -1.27
C SER A 208 -12.93 -6.45 -2.16
N ASN A 209 -11.70 -6.96 -2.03
CA ASN A 209 -10.59 -6.59 -2.91
C ASN A 209 -10.86 -6.94 -4.38
N ARG A 210 -11.39 -8.14 -4.64
CA ARG A 210 -11.73 -8.58 -6.00
C ARG A 210 -12.87 -7.76 -6.59
N TRP A 211 -13.90 -7.45 -5.80
CA TRP A 211 -15.04 -6.63 -6.19
C TRP A 211 -14.60 -5.24 -6.63
N LEU A 212 -13.70 -4.60 -5.87
CA LEU A 212 -13.13 -3.31 -6.25
C LEU A 212 -12.35 -3.45 -7.57
N GLY A 213 -11.48 -4.44 -7.69
CA GLY A 213 -10.69 -4.69 -8.91
C GLY A 213 -11.57 -4.77 -10.16
N ILE A 214 -12.62 -5.59 -10.12
CA ILE A 214 -13.55 -5.75 -11.25
C ILE A 214 -14.23 -4.42 -11.58
N ARG A 215 -14.71 -3.67 -10.59
CA ARG A 215 -15.38 -2.38 -10.82
C ARG A 215 -14.45 -1.35 -11.43
N LEU A 216 -13.19 -1.31 -10.99
CA LEU A 216 -12.19 -0.40 -11.56
C LEU A 216 -11.82 -0.79 -13.00
N GLU A 217 -11.66 -2.07 -13.29
CA GLU A 217 -11.43 -2.57 -14.66
C GLU A 217 -12.62 -2.26 -15.59
N THR A 218 -13.85 -2.39 -15.12
CA THR A 218 -15.04 -2.05 -15.93
C THR A 218 -15.20 -0.55 -16.20
N ILE A 219 -14.61 0.33 -15.38
CA ILE A 219 -14.59 1.77 -15.64
C ILE A 219 -13.43 2.15 -16.57
N ALA A 220 -12.35 1.36 -16.55
CA ALA A 220 -11.16 1.59 -17.36
C ALA A 220 -11.30 1.10 -18.81
N ASN A 221 -12.05 0.02 -19.05
CA ASN A 221 -12.38 -0.52 -20.38
C ASN A 221 -13.57 0.20 -21.02
#